data_AF-A0A3A8TQW5-F1
#
_entry.id   AF-A0A3A8TQW5-F1
#
_cell.length_a   1.000
_cell.length_b   1.000
_cell.length_c   1.000
_cell.angle_alpha   90.00
_cell.angle_beta   90.00
_cell.angle_gamma   90.00
#
_symmetry.space_group_name_H-M   'P 1'
#
loop_
_entity.id
_entity.type
_entity.pdbx_description
1 polymer ?
#
loop_
_entity_poly.entity_id
_entity_poly.type
_entity_poly.pdbx_seq_one_letter_code
_entity_poly.pdbx_strand_id
1 'polypeptide(L)'
;MEFTEMEKRMLYQTEGSERYAVLQEMSMASRYAGDPARRKAAKSLLEKLRPLTDAECMEAVHDIRRNYRLPQEGRTIGELLAQARQRSGAEQLKGHDIMGLERFDPEVRHMVIFDVLSGDSTVGDKGDRMRLFLTDTGYEKFKDRQEKGELRIQNHAKVAPGGHLHYDRRDRVL
;
A
#
# COMPACT_ATOMS: atom_id res chain seq x y z
N MET A 1 -10.79 17.26 12.45
CA MET A 1 -11.54 16.10 12.97
C MET A 1 -10.66 15.41 14.00
N GLU A 2 -11.18 15.05 15.16
CA GLU A 2 -10.38 14.40 16.21
C GLU A 2 -10.51 12.87 16.16
N PHE A 3 -9.35 12.19 16.19
CA PHE A 3 -9.25 10.74 16.28
C PHE A 3 -8.86 10.31 17.69
N THR A 4 -9.49 9.26 18.21
CA THR A 4 -9.07 8.60 19.46
C THR A 4 -7.78 7.82 19.24
N GLU A 5 -7.10 7.45 20.32
CA GLU A 5 -5.84 6.70 20.20
C GLU A 5 -5.98 5.37 19.45
N MET A 6 -7.06 4.62 19.66
CA MET A 6 -7.29 3.38 18.90
C MET A 6 -7.48 3.67 17.41
N GLU A 7 -8.20 4.75 17.07
CA GLU A 7 -8.43 5.13 15.69
C GLU A 7 -7.13 5.59 15.00
N LYS A 8 -6.31 6.39 15.68
CA LYS A 8 -4.97 6.78 15.19
C LYS A 8 -4.10 5.56 14.94
N ARG A 9 -4.06 4.59 15.87
CA ARG A 9 -3.31 3.33 15.69
C ARG A 9 -3.81 2.55 14.48
N MET A 10 -5.12 2.50 14.26
CA MET A 10 -5.68 1.80 13.10
C MET A 10 -5.28 2.49 11.80
N LEU A 11 -5.48 3.81 11.68
CA LEU A 11 -5.09 4.58 10.50
C LEU A 11 -3.58 4.52 10.22
N TYR A 12 -2.78 4.54 11.28
CA TYR A 12 -1.32 4.42 11.17
C TYR A 12 -0.87 3.12 10.49
N GLN A 13 -1.62 2.02 10.68
CA GLN A 13 -1.31 0.70 10.15
C GLN A 13 -1.96 0.40 8.80
N THR A 14 -2.77 1.31 8.25
CA THR A 14 -3.50 1.04 7.00
C THR A 14 -2.55 0.92 5.81
N GLU A 15 -2.85 -0.01 4.92
CA GLU A 15 -2.05 -0.28 3.71
C GLU A 15 -2.71 0.27 2.43
N GLY A 16 -3.98 0.69 2.53
CA GLY A 16 -4.69 1.36 1.45
C GLY A 16 -4.03 2.67 1.03
N SER A 17 -3.71 2.76 -0.25
CA SER A 17 -3.22 3.99 -0.90
C SER A 17 -4.35 4.90 -1.38
N GLU A 18 -5.61 4.47 -1.25
CA GLU A 18 -6.80 5.18 -1.75
C GLU A 18 -7.94 5.09 -0.73
N ARG A 19 -8.86 6.07 -0.77
CA ARG A 19 -9.99 6.15 0.17
C ARG A 19 -10.81 4.87 0.17
N TYR A 20 -11.11 4.31 -1.00
CA TYR A 20 -11.87 3.06 -1.09
C TYR A 20 -11.18 1.92 -0.33
N ALA A 21 -9.86 1.73 -0.51
CA ALA A 21 -9.10 0.70 0.17
C ALA A 21 -9.09 0.90 1.69
N VAL A 22 -8.88 2.13 2.16
CA VAL A 22 -8.93 2.46 3.60
C VAL A 22 -10.31 2.16 4.18
N LEU A 23 -11.39 2.58 3.51
CA LEU A 23 -12.76 2.30 3.94
C LEU A 23 -13.05 0.81 3.96
N GLN A 24 -12.55 0.06 2.97
CA GLN A 24 -12.73 -1.39 2.91
C GLN A 24 -12.00 -2.10 4.06
N GLU A 25 -10.75 -1.71 4.36
CA GLU A 25 -10.00 -2.21 5.52
C GLU A 25 -10.77 -1.96 6.82
N MET A 26 -11.29 -0.73 7.02
CA MET A 26 -12.07 -0.40 8.21
C MET A 26 -13.40 -1.17 8.27
N SER A 27 -14.05 -1.38 7.13
CA SER A 27 -15.26 -2.20 7.00
C SER A 27 -14.99 -3.64 7.46
N MET A 28 -13.92 -4.26 6.95
CA MET A 28 -13.50 -5.60 7.35
C MET A 28 -13.16 -5.65 8.85
N ALA A 29 -12.40 -4.69 9.35
CA ALA A 29 -12.05 -4.63 10.77
C ALA A 29 -13.27 -4.45 11.68
N SER A 30 -14.27 -3.66 11.28
CA SER A 30 -15.50 -3.47 12.07
C SER A 30 -16.34 -4.73 12.23
N ARG A 31 -16.26 -5.65 11.25
CA ARG A 31 -17.04 -6.89 11.22
C ARG A 31 -16.28 -8.04 11.87
N TYR A 32 -15.00 -8.17 11.55
CA TYR A 32 -14.25 -9.41 11.77
C TYR A 32 -13.09 -9.28 12.76
N ALA A 33 -12.75 -8.08 13.27
CA ALA A 33 -11.74 -7.99 14.29
C ALA A 33 -12.17 -8.77 15.55
N GLY A 34 -11.29 -9.64 16.05
CA GLY A 34 -11.57 -10.47 17.24
C GLY A 34 -11.80 -9.64 18.51
N ASP A 35 -11.19 -8.46 18.61
CA ASP A 35 -11.37 -7.53 19.72
C ASP A 35 -12.60 -6.62 19.51
N PRO A 36 -13.59 -6.64 20.43
CA PRO A 36 -14.74 -5.73 20.39
C PRO A 36 -14.37 -4.24 20.40
N ALA A 37 -13.32 -3.84 21.10
CA ALA A 37 -12.91 -2.43 21.15
C ALA A 37 -12.39 -1.96 19.79
N ARG A 38 -11.56 -2.79 19.14
CA ARG A 38 -11.12 -2.57 17.75
C ARG A 38 -12.29 -2.51 16.76
N ARG A 39 -13.30 -3.38 16.88
CA ARG A 39 -14.51 -3.31 16.03
C ARG A 39 -15.25 -1.98 16.19
N LYS A 40 -15.42 -1.52 17.43
CA LYS A 40 -16.07 -0.23 17.72
C LYS A 40 -15.27 0.95 17.16
N ALA A 41 -13.95 0.94 17.32
CA ALA A 41 -13.06 1.97 16.77
C ALA A 41 -13.11 2.00 15.23
N ALA A 42 -13.10 0.83 14.58
CA ALA A 42 -13.23 0.73 13.13
C ALA A 42 -14.57 1.30 12.62
N LYS A 43 -15.68 0.99 13.32
CA LYS A 43 -17.00 1.54 12.98
C LYS A 43 -17.04 3.06 13.14
N SER A 44 -16.49 3.59 14.23
CA SER A 44 -16.37 5.03 14.47
C SER A 44 -15.53 5.72 13.38
N LEU A 45 -14.41 5.10 12.97
CA LEU A 45 -13.60 5.57 11.84
C LEU A 45 -14.38 5.60 10.53
N LEU A 46 -15.17 4.57 10.23
CA LEU A 46 -16.01 4.56 9.02
C LEU A 46 -16.99 5.73 9.01
N GLU A 47 -17.67 5.99 10.13
CA GLU A 47 -18.62 7.09 10.25
C GLU A 47 -17.93 8.45 10.04
N LYS A 48 -16.69 8.59 10.51
CA LYS A 48 -15.84 9.77 10.33
C LYS A 48 -15.34 9.95 8.90
N LEU A 49 -14.87 8.89 8.25
CA LEU A 49 -14.22 8.95 6.93
C LEU A 49 -15.20 8.94 5.75
N ARG A 50 -16.38 8.33 5.90
CA ARG A 50 -17.40 8.27 4.85
C ARG A 50 -17.84 9.62 4.29
N PRO A 51 -18.11 10.67 5.09
CA PRO A 51 -18.55 11.96 4.56
C PRO A 51 -17.44 12.75 3.86
N LEU A 52 -16.16 12.38 4.06
CA LEU A 52 -15.03 13.07 3.45
C LEU A 52 -14.91 12.75 1.96
N THR A 53 -14.41 13.70 1.18
CA THR A 53 -13.93 13.45 -0.18
C THR A 53 -12.70 12.53 -0.17
N ASP A 54 -12.31 12.01 -1.34
CA ASP A 54 -11.11 11.19 -1.49
C ASP A 54 -9.85 11.93 -1.02
N ALA A 55 -9.72 13.20 -1.40
CA ALA A 55 -8.61 14.05 -1.00
C ALA A 55 -8.55 14.28 0.52
N GLU A 56 -9.68 14.69 1.13
CA GLU A 56 -9.74 14.96 2.58
C GLU A 56 -9.50 13.69 3.41
N CYS A 57 -10.05 12.55 2.97
CA CYS A 57 -9.83 11.27 3.64
C CYS A 57 -8.36 10.87 3.59
N MET A 58 -7.73 10.97 2.41
CA MET A 58 -6.33 10.59 2.26
C MET A 58 -5.40 11.57 2.95
N GLU A 59 -5.71 12.87 2.96
CA GLU A 59 -4.98 13.87 3.75
C GLU A 59 -4.95 13.50 5.24
N ALA A 60 -6.12 13.16 5.82
CA ALA A 60 -6.20 12.73 7.22
C ALA A 60 -5.38 11.45 7.49
N VAL A 61 -5.42 10.48 6.57
CA VAL A 61 -4.63 9.24 6.69
C VAL A 61 -3.13 9.54 6.62
N HIS A 62 -2.71 10.37 5.66
CA HIS A 62 -1.30 10.74 5.49
C HIS A 62 -0.77 11.57 6.66
N ASP A 63 -1.59 12.46 7.22
CA ASP A 63 -1.27 13.21 8.44
C ASP A 63 -0.96 12.25 9.59
N ILE A 64 -1.84 11.28 9.86
CA ILE A 64 -1.61 10.27 10.89
C ILE A 64 -0.35 9.45 10.58
N ARG A 65 -0.17 8.96 9.36
CA ARG A 65 1.03 8.18 8.97
C ARG A 65 2.33 8.98 9.13
N ARG A 66 2.30 10.31 8.96
CA ARG A 66 3.49 11.18 9.08
C ARG A 66 3.76 11.58 10.53
N ASN A 67 2.71 11.98 11.25
CA ASN A 67 2.82 12.72 12.50
C ASN A 67 2.55 11.87 13.74
N TYR A 68 1.74 10.81 13.62
CA TYR A 68 1.48 9.93 14.75
C TYR A 68 2.75 9.18 15.16
N ARG A 69 2.95 9.08 16.46
CA ARG A 69 3.99 8.28 17.10
C ARG A 69 3.30 7.34 18.06
N LEU A 70 3.57 6.05 17.91
CA LEU A 70 3.03 5.05 18.81
C LEU A 70 3.46 5.40 20.26
N PRO A 71 2.53 5.43 21.22
CA PRO A 71 2.84 5.81 22.61
C PRO A 71 3.73 4.79 23.33
N GLN A 72 3.90 3.59 22.77
CA GLN A 72 4.78 2.52 23.22
C GLN A 72 5.34 1.77 22.00
N GLU A 73 6.30 0.87 22.19
CA GLU A 73 6.81 0.02 21.10
C GLU A 73 5.68 -0.76 20.40
N GLY A 74 5.84 -0.96 19.08
CA GLY A 74 4.84 -1.63 18.26
C GLY A 74 4.57 -3.04 18.80
N ARG A 75 3.30 -3.36 19.05
CA ARG A 75 2.89 -4.63 19.66
C ARG A 75 2.39 -5.64 18.64
N THR A 76 1.98 -5.17 17.46
CA THR A 76 1.52 -6.01 16.35
C THR A 76 2.49 -5.92 15.19
N ILE A 77 2.49 -6.95 14.33
CA ILE A 77 3.26 -6.93 13.07
C ILE A 77 2.90 -5.69 12.23
N GLY A 78 1.62 -5.32 12.17
CA GLY A 78 1.18 -4.11 11.46
C GLY A 78 1.77 -2.81 12.03
N GLU A 79 1.83 -2.66 13.35
CA GLU A 79 2.44 -1.50 14.00
C GLU A 79 3.94 -1.42 13.76
N LEU A 80 4.63 -2.57 13.81
CA LEU A 80 6.05 -2.65 13.52
C LEU A 80 6.36 -2.33 12.06
N LEU A 81 5.56 -2.82 11.11
CA LEU A 81 5.68 -2.49 9.69
C LEU A 81 5.43 -1.00 9.42
N ALA A 82 4.37 -0.43 9.99
CA ALA A 82 4.07 0.99 9.85
C ALA A 82 5.19 1.87 10.45
N GLN A 83 5.73 1.48 11.60
CA GLN A 83 6.88 2.16 12.21
C GLN A 83 8.14 2.04 11.36
N ALA A 84 8.43 0.86 10.80
CA ALA A 84 9.57 0.67 9.91
C ALA A 84 9.44 1.54 8.65
N ARG A 85 8.24 1.58 8.02
CA ARG A 85 7.96 2.46 6.87
C ARG A 85 8.16 3.93 7.21
N GLN A 86 7.60 4.38 8.34
CA GLN A 86 7.75 5.77 8.77
C GLN A 86 9.23 6.14 9.01
N ARG A 87 10.02 5.22 9.57
CA ARG A 87 11.47 5.42 9.79
C ARG A 87 12.27 5.41 8.50
N SER A 88 11.95 4.55 7.55
CA SER A 88 12.65 4.48 6.27
C SER A 88 12.28 5.63 5.34
N GLY A 89 11.15 6.32 5.58
CA GLY A 89 10.61 7.32 4.67
C GLY A 89 10.14 6.73 3.35
N ALA A 90 9.96 5.40 3.28
CA ALA A 90 9.57 4.73 2.06
C ALA A 90 8.16 5.16 1.64
N GLU A 91 8.02 5.49 0.36
CA GLU A 91 6.74 5.85 -0.23
C GLU A 91 5.80 4.64 -0.21
N GLN A 92 4.52 4.89 0.10
CA GLN A 92 3.50 3.86 0.01
C GLN A 92 2.99 3.80 -1.43
N LEU A 93 3.44 2.76 -2.13
CA LEU A 93 3.10 2.54 -3.53
C LEU A 93 1.69 1.98 -3.66
N LYS A 94 0.98 2.37 -4.73
CA LYS A 94 -0.29 1.72 -5.09
C LYS A 94 -0.04 0.29 -5.62
N GLY A 95 -1.10 -0.51 -5.69
CA GLY A 95 -1.04 -1.90 -6.15
C GLY A 95 -0.90 -2.87 -4.99
N HIS A 96 0.10 -3.74 -5.02
CA HIS A 96 0.30 -4.74 -3.97
C HIS A 96 0.90 -4.12 -2.69
N ASP A 97 0.35 -4.49 -1.54
CA ASP A 97 0.71 -3.95 -0.22
C ASP A 97 2.13 -4.34 0.22
N ILE A 98 2.63 -3.74 1.31
CA ILE A 98 4.00 -3.95 1.77
C ILE A 98 4.33 -5.39 2.15
N MET A 99 3.34 -6.20 2.51
CA MET A 99 3.55 -7.61 2.80
C MET A 99 3.96 -8.34 1.52
N GLY A 100 3.42 -7.90 0.38
CA GLY A 100 3.80 -8.35 -0.96
C GLY A 100 3.70 -9.86 -1.08
N LEU A 101 2.58 -10.41 -0.62
CA LEU A 101 2.33 -11.84 -0.53
C LEU A 101 2.22 -12.49 -1.92
N GLU A 102 1.87 -11.70 -2.92
CA GLU A 102 1.75 -12.12 -4.31
C GLU A 102 3.08 -12.62 -4.88
N ARG A 103 4.21 -12.23 -4.27
CA ARG A 103 5.54 -12.74 -4.68
C ARG A 103 5.75 -14.22 -4.41
N PHE A 104 4.90 -14.85 -3.59
CA PHE A 104 4.96 -16.27 -3.28
C PHE A 104 4.10 -17.11 -4.23
N ASP A 105 3.37 -16.48 -5.16
CA ASP A 105 2.67 -17.21 -6.20
C ASP A 105 3.67 -17.96 -7.10
N PRO A 106 3.48 -19.27 -7.36
CA PRO A 106 4.39 -20.07 -8.17
C PRO A 106 4.57 -19.59 -9.62
N GLU A 107 3.72 -18.74 -10.16
CA GLU A 107 3.83 -18.19 -11.51
C GLU A 107 4.53 -16.82 -11.55
N VAL A 108 4.65 -16.13 -10.41
CA VAL A 108 5.31 -14.82 -10.33
C VAL A 108 6.82 -14.97 -10.49
N ARG A 109 7.39 -14.14 -11.37
CA ARG A 109 8.83 -14.12 -11.68
C ARG A 109 9.43 -12.73 -11.61
N HIS A 110 8.59 -11.70 -11.52
CA HIS A 110 8.98 -10.31 -11.63
C HIS A 110 8.30 -9.44 -10.58
N MET A 111 9.03 -8.48 -10.03
CA MET A 111 8.47 -7.34 -9.33
C MET A 111 8.86 -6.08 -10.08
N VAL A 112 7.90 -5.20 -10.31
CA VAL A 112 8.13 -3.91 -10.97
C VAL A 112 7.60 -2.78 -10.12
N ILE A 113 8.38 -1.72 -10.00
CA ILE A 113 7.91 -0.40 -9.56
C ILE A 113 7.89 0.50 -10.79
N PHE A 114 6.77 1.13 -11.07
CA PHE A 114 6.58 1.92 -12.29
C PHE A 114 5.68 3.13 -12.05
N ASP A 115 5.88 4.14 -12.88
CA ASP A 115 5.01 5.32 -12.95
C ASP A 115 4.06 5.18 -14.13
N VAL A 116 2.78 5.50 -13.93
CA VAL A 116 1.75 5.50 -14.98
C VAL A 116 1.77 6.84 -15.71
N LEU A 117 1.97 6.83 -17.02
CA LEU A 117 2.13 8.06 -17.83
C LEU A 117 0.89 8.38 -18.67
N SER A 118 0.09 7.38 -19.03
CA SER A 118 -1.12 7.52 -19.82
C SER A 118 -2.39 7.38 -18.96
N GLY A 119 -3.42 8.17 -19.28
CA GLY A 119 -4.76 8.02 -18.69
C GLY A 119 -5.53 6.83 -19.27
N ASP A 120 -5.11 6.32 -20.43
CA ASP A 120 -5.67 5.11 -21.05
C ASP A 120 -5.02 3.82 -20.50
N SER A 121 -4.19 3.94 -19.45
CA SER A 121 -3.60 2.79 -18.79
C SER A 121 -4.69 1.89 -18.24
N THR A 122 -4.57 0.59 -18.49
CA THR A 122 -5.43 -0.43 -17.86
C THR A 122 -5.01 -0.73 -16.42
N VAL A 123 -3.94 -0.10 -15.94
CA VAL A 123 -3.35 -0.32 -14.61
C VAL A 123 -3.02 1.03 -13.98
N GLY A 124 -3.77 1.38 -12.93
CA GLY A 124 -3.62 2.64 -12.20
C GLY A 124 -4.05 3.88 -12.98
N ASP A 125 -4.04 5.02 -12.30
CA ASP A 125 -4.34 6.32 -12.88
C ASP A 125 -3.05 7.05 -13.29
N LYS A 126 -3.16 7.95 -14.26
CA LYS A 126 -2.03 8.77 -14.69
C LYS A 126 -1.41 9.53 -13.51
N GLY A 127 -0.09 9.40 -13.35
CA GLY A 127 0.67 9.99 -12.26
C GLY A 127 0.89 9.05 -11.08
N ASP A 128 0.23 7.90 -11.04
CA ASP A 128 0.43 6.92 -9.98
C ASP A 128 1.82 6.29 -10.06
N ARG A 129 2.42 6.09 -8.88
CA ARG A 129 3.52 5.16 -8.70
C ARG A 129 3.01 3.87 -8.07
N MET A 130 3.25 2.77 -8.76
CA MET A 130 2.71 1.48 -8.38
C MET A 130 3.81 0.43 -8.21
N ARG A 131 3.51 -0.60 -7.45
CA ARG A 131 4.29 -1.84 -7.40
C ARG A 131 3.40 -3.04 -7.66
N LEU A 132 3.85 -3.89 -8.59
CA LEU A 132 3.17 -5.14 -8.93
C LEU A 132 4.13 -6.31 -8.97
N PHE A 133 3.57 -7.48 -8.72
CA PHE A 133 4.21 -8.79 -8.87
C PHE A 133 3.60 -9.45 -10.11
N LEU A 134 4.44 -9.85 -11.06
CA LEU A 134 4.04 -10.26 -12.40
C LEU A 134 4.64 -11.62 -12.77
N THR A 135 3.91 -12.35 -13.61
CA THR A 135 4.42 -13.50 -14.36
C THR A 135 5.36 -13.03 -15.48
N ASP A 136 6.07 -13.94 -16.13
CA ASP A 136 6.90 -13.60 -17.30
C ASP A 136 6.05 -12.93 -18.39
N THR A 137 4.87 -13.49 -18.72
CA THR A 137 3.95 -12.90 -19.70
C THR A 137 3.44 -11.52 -19.27
N GLY A 138 3.17 -11.32 -17.98
CA GLY A 138 2.77 -10.02 -17.44
C GLY A 138 3.89 -8.99 -17.64
N TYR A 139 5.13 -9.37 -17.35
CA TYR A 139 6.28 -8.48 -17.50
C TYR A 139 6.58 -8.11 -18.95
N GLU A 140 6.47 -9.06 -19.90
CA GLU A 140 6.62 -8.76 -21.33
C GLU A 140 5.63 -7.69 -21.80
N LYS A 141 4.35 -7.81 -21.41
CA LYS A 141 3.33 -6.79 -21.71
C LYS A 141 3.68 -5.43 -21.12
N PHE A 142 4.30 -5.40 -19.94
CA PHE A 142 4.74 -4.15 -19.31
C PHE A 142 5.90 -3.49 -20.07
N LYS A 143 6.81 -4.28 -20.64
CA LYS A 143 7.85 -3.74 -21.52
C LYS A 143 7.25 -3.15 -22.80
N ASP A 144 6.31 -3.83 -23.45
CA ASP A 144 5.63 -3.31 -24.64
C ASP A 144 4.93 -1.97 -24.36
N ARG A 145 4.28 -1.86 -23.20
CA ARG A 145 3.61 -0.61 -22.77
C ARG A 145 4.59 0.50 -22.46
N GLN A 146 5.75 0.15 -21.91
CA GLN A 146 6.83 1.11 -21.70
C GLN A 146 7.36 1.64 -23.04
N GLU A 147 7.53 0.79 -24.04
CA GLU A 147 7.96 1.21 -25.39
C GLU A 147 6.94 2.13 -26.06
N LYS A 148 5.64 1.91 -25.80
CA LYS A 148 4.55 2.80 -26.23
C LYS A 148 4.44 4.10 -25.41
N GLY A 149 5.24 4.26 -24.36
CA GLY A 149 5.22 5.43 -23.49
C GLY A 149 4.03 5.51 -22.54
N GLU A 150 3.30 4.41 -22.33
CA GLU A 150 2.12 4.37 -21.46
C GLU A 150 2.50 4.34 -19.97
N LEU A 151 3.66 3.78 -19.65
CA LEU A 151 4.21 3.68 -18.31
C LEU A 151 5.74 3.73 -18.34
N ARG A 152 6.36 3.94 -17.19
CA ARG A 152 7.83 3.88 -17.05
C ARG A 152 8.23 3.03 -15.86
N ILE A 153 8.96 1.95 -16.11
CA ILE A 153 9.52 1.09 -15.07
C ILE A 153 10.70 1.81 -14.41
N GLN A 154 10.56 2.08 -13.11
CA GLN A 154 11.57 2.74 -12.30
C GLN A 154 12.54 1.74 -11.66
N ASN A 155 12.00 0.61 -11.21
CA ASN A 155 12.78 -0.47 -10.64
C ASN A 155 12.19 -1.83 -11.01
N HIS A 156 13.07 -2.83 -11.05
CA HIS A 156 12.71 -4.21 -11.35
C HIS A 156 13.53 -5.15 -10.47
N ALA A 157 12.89 -6.24 -10.04
CA ALA A 157 13.55 -7.35 -9.38
C ALA A 157 13.03 -8.67 -9.95
N LYS A 158 13.94 -9.63 -10.13
CA LYS A 158 13.57 -11.03 -10.33
C LYS A 158 13.06 -11.62 -9.03
N VAL A 159 11.98 -12.38 -9.11
CA VAL A 159 11.38 -13.10 -7.98
C VAL A 159 11.77 -14.57 -8.12
N ALA A 160 12.58 -15.06 -7.17
CA ALA A 160 12.99 -16.46 -7.14
C ALA A 160 11.84 -17.35 -6.61
N PRO A 161 11.86 -18.67 -6.92
CA PRO A 161 11.00 -19.64 -6.23
C PRO A 161 11.18 -19.49 -4.71
N GLY A 162 10.08 -19.22 -4.00
CA GLY A 162 10.11 -18.88 -2.56
C GLY A 162 10.07 -17.39 -2.25
N GLY A 163 9.91 -16.52 -3.26
CA GLY A 163 9.58 -15.10 -3.07
C GLY A 163 10.76 -14.19 -2.75
N HIS A 164 12.00 -14.63 -2.96
CA HIS A 164 13.18 -13.78 -2.77
C HIS A 164 13.35 -12.80 -3.92
N LEU A 165 13.67 -11.54 -3.59
CA LEU A 165 13.80 -10.45 -4.56
C LEU A 165 15.28 -10.22 -4.92
N HIS A 166 15.58 -10.29 -6.21
CA HIS A 166 16.87 -10.00 -6.78
C HIS A 166 16.76 -8.75 -7.65
N TYR A 167 17.00 -7.60 -7.03
CA TYR A 167 16.94 -6.31 -7.72
C TYR A 167 18.07 -6.17 -8.74
N ASP A 168 17.71 -5.69 -9.93
CA ASP A 168 18.70 -5.39 -10.97
C ASP A 168 19.62 -4.24 -10.54
N ARG A 169 19.07 -3.29 -9.77
CA ARG A 169 19.75 -2.09 -9.30
C ARG A 169 19.57 -1.91 -7.80
N ARG A 170 20.66 -2.12 -7.06
CA ARG A 170 20.69 -2.06 -5.59
C ARG A 170 20.67 -0.63 -5.03
N ASP A 171 20.93 0.37 -5.85
CA ASP A 171 20.86 1.79 -5.50
C ASP A 171 19.42 2.33 -5.44
N ARG A 172 18.42 1.53 -5.85
CA ARG A 172 17.00 1.95 -5.95
C ARG A 172 16.06 1.17 -5.02
N VAL A 173 16.60 0.61 -3.95
CA VAL A 173 15.94 -0.47 -3.19
C VAL A 173 14.68 -0.03 -2.42
N LEU A 174 14.46 1.26 -2.16
CA LEU A 174 13.26 1.76 -1.49
C LEU A 174 12.86 3.14 -2.01
#